data_AF-A0AAV5ZVL0-F1
#
_entry.id   AF-A0AAV5ZVL0-F1
#
_cell.length_a   1.000
_cell.length_b   1.000
_cell.length_c   1.000
_cell.angle_alpha   90.00
_cell.angle_beta   90.00
_cell.angle_gamma   90.00
#
_symmetry.space_group_name_H-M   'P 1'
#
loop_
_entity.id
_entity.type
_entity.pdbx_description
1 polymer ?
#
loop_
_entity_poly.entity_id
_entity_poly.type
_entity_poly.pdbx_seq_one_letter_code
_entity_poly.pdbx_strand_id
1 'polypeptide(L)'
;KSGQVAVCFFGDGALGQGLLYEAMNMASLWKLPVIYVCENNLYGEYTPGSETVAGEILSRPRAMGVHAESVDGQDVQAVYATMKRLVERARRGEGPAFLECKTYRYYGHHVGDVNREYRTRDEERDWMTNRDPLQTLSGRLMQQRLAEQSVFDRIQTDVKSEIATGVQYALDAPFPKPEQVDEDVYA
;
A
#
# COMPACT_ATOMS: atom_id res chain seq x y z
N LYS A 1 24.88 6.86 -11.48
CA LYS A 1 23.59 6.38 -10.91
C LYS A 1 23.47 6.97 -9.51
N SER A 2 22.35 7.59 -9.14
CA SER A 2 22.17 8.24 -7.83
C SER A 2 21.98 7.27 -6.65
N GLY A 3 21.82 5.98 -6.91
CA GLY A 3 21.52 4.97 -5.88
C GLY A 3 20.06 4.99 -5.39
N GLN A 4 19.25 5.90 -5.91
CA GLN A 4 17.83 6.01 -5.60
C GLN A 4 17.02 4.89 -6.27
N VAL A 5 15.92 4.52 -5.63
CA VAL A 5 14.93 3.56 -6.11
C VAL A 5 13.57 4.24 -6.02
N ALA A 6 12.78 4.15 -7.09
CA ALA A 6 11.40 4.61 -7.07
C ALA A 6 10.49 3.46 -6.65
N VAL A 7 9.50 3.76 -5.81
CA VAL A 7 8.46 2.79 -5.43
C VAL A 7 7.11 3.39 -5.83
N CYS A 8 6.32 2.62 -6.57
CA CYS A 8 5.02 3.03 -7.09
C CYS A 8 3.94 2.13 -6.47
N PHE A 9 3.01 2.73 -5.73
CA PHE A 9 1.91 2.03 -5.06
C PHE A 9 0.61 2.19 -5.85
N PHE A 10 -0.17 1.12 -5.93
CA PHE A 10 -1.51 1.11 -6.55
C PHE A 10 -2.33 -0.07 -6.03
N GLY A 11 -3.66 0.00 -6.14
CA GLY A 11 -4.57 -1.10 -5.81
C GLY A 11 -4.78 -2.08 -6.97
N ASP A 12 -5.37 -3.24 -6.69
CA ASP A 12 -5.65 -4.29 -7.67
C ASP A 12 -6.53 -3.82 -8.86
N GLY A 13 -7.45 -2.87 -8.64
CA GLY A 13 -8.22 -2.26 -9.74
C GLY A 13 -7.37 -1.57 -10.81
N ALA A 14 -6.18 -1.06 -10.47
CA ALA A 14 -5.28 -0.44 -11.44
C ALA A 14 -4.64 -1.46 -12.41
N LEU A 15 -4.75 -2.76 -12.13
CA LEU A 15 -4.32 -3.82 -13.06
C LEU A 15 -5.13 -3.81 -14.37
N GLY A 16 -6.29 -3.15 -14.41
CA GLY A 16 -7.04 -2.91 -15.65
C GLY A 16 -6.49 -1.79 -16.54
N GLN A 17 -5.54 -0.99 -16.06
CA GLN A 17 -5.05 0.20 -16.78
C GLN A 17 -3.88 -0.13 -17.70
N GLY A 18 -4.01 0.22 -18.99
CA GLY A 18 -2.96 0.03 -20.01
C GLY A 18 -1.63 0.67 -19.65
N LEU A 19 -1.68 1.87 -19.05
CA LEU A 19 -0.51 2.64 -18.64
C LEU A 19 0.45 1.87 -17.72
N LEU A 20 -0.09 1.00 -16.86
CA LEU A 20 0.73 0.17 -15.97
C LEU A 20 1.66 -0.75 -16.76
N TYR A 21 1.16 -1.35 -17.85
CA TYR A 21 1.91 -2.26 -18.70
C TYR A 21 2.93 -1.52 -19.57
N GLU A 22 2.55 -0.36 -20.11
CA GLU A 22 3.47 0.51 -20.86
C GLU A 22 4.67 0.94 -19.99
N ALA A 23 4.39 1.37 -18.75
CA ALA A 23 5.41 1.75 -17.79
C ALA A 23 6.32 0.58 -17.39
N MET A 24 5.75 -0.59 -17.08
CA MET A 24 6.52 -1.79 -16.74
C MET A 24 7.40 -2.27 -17.90
N ASN A 25 6.90 -2.20 -19.14
CA ASN A 25 7.64 -2.56 -20.33
C ASN A 25 8.89 -1.67 -20.50
N MET A 26 8.73 -0.34 -20.40
CA MET A 26 9.87 0.59 -20.47
C MET A 26 10.85 0.37 -19.32
N ALA A 27 10.36 0.20 -18.10
CA ALA A 27 11.20 -0.05 -16.94
C ALA A 27 12.03 -1.33 -17.09
N SER A 28 11.45 -2.37 -17.68
CA SER A 28 12.14 -3.64 -17.96
C SER A 28 13.23 -3.45 -19.03
N LEU A 29 12.90 -2.83 -20.17
CA LEU A 29 13.84 -2.57 -21.27
C LEU A 29 15.08 -1.80 -20.80
N TRP A 30 14.88 -0.77 -19.97
CA TRP A 30 15.96 0.10 -19.51
C TRP A 30 16.57 -0.33 -18.17
N LYS A 31 16.10 -1.44 -17.60
CA LYS A 31 16.51 -1.95 -16.27
C LYS A 31 16.43 -0.86 -15.20
N LEU A 32 15.32 -0.10 -15.18
CA LEU A 32 15.12 0.99 -14.24
C LEU A 32 14.96 0.47 -12.79
N PRO A 33 15.43 1.23 -11.79
CA PRO A 33 15.29 0.88 -10.37
C PRO A 33 13.89 1.26 -9.86
N VAL A 34 12.86 0.58 -10.35
CA VAL A 34 11.45 0.82 -9.96
C VAL A 34 10.86 -0.43 -9.32
N ILE A 35 10.16 -0.27 -8.20
CA ILE A 35 9.39 -1.32 -7.56
C ILE A 35 7.91 -0.96 -7.63
N TYR A 36 7.12 -1.80 -8.28
CA TYR A 36 5.67 -1.69 -8.38
C TYR A 36 5.04 -2.48 -7.24
N VAL A 37 4.34 -1.80 -6.32
CA VAL A 37 3.67 -2.42 -5.18
C VAL A 37 2.17 -2.40 -5.42
N CYS A 38 1.60 -3.56 -5.68
CA CYS A 38 0.16 -3.75 -5.79
C CYS A 38 -0.41 -4.08 -4.41
N GLU A 39 -1.12 -3.14 -3.81
CA GLU A 39 -1.90 -3.33 -2.58
C GLU A 39 -3.23 -4.00 -2.95
N ASN A 40 -3.18 -5.32 -3.13
CA ASN A 40 -4.33 -6.12 -3.52
C ASN A 40 -5.25 -6.27 -2.31
N ASN A 41 -6.32 -5.47 -2.27
CA ASN A 41 -7.30 -5.45 -1.19
C ASN A 41 -8.62 -6.14 -1.56
N LEU A 42 -8.62 -6.85 -2.70
CA LEU A 42 -9.71 -7.61 -3.29
C LEU A 42 -10.80 -6.78 -4.01
N TYR A 43 -10.75 -5.45 -3.96
CA TYR A 43 -11.83 -4.59 -4.47
C TYR A 43 -11.33 -3.33 -5.20
N GLY A 44 -11.74 -3.18 -6.46
CA GLY A 44 -11.68 -1.93 -7.20
C GLY A 44 -12.93 -1.08 -6.93
N GLU A 45 -12.83 -0.09 -6.04
CA GLU A 45 -13.98 0.64 -5.49
C GLU A 45 -15.02 -0.32 -4.87
N TYR A 46 -16.06 -0.65 -5.63
CA TYR A 46 -17.17 -1.54 -5.29
C TYR A 46 -17.11 -2.89 -6.01
N THR A 47 -16.22 -3.05 -6.99
CA THR A 47 -16.17 -4.22 -7.85
C THR A 47 -15.16 -5.24 -7.30
N PRO A 48 -15.57 -6.49 -7.04
CA PRO A 48 -14.63 -7.55 -6.66
C PRO A 48 -13.54 -7.73 -7.73
N GLY A 49 -12.29 -7.88 -7.30
CA GLY A 49 -11.15 -8.08 -8.22
C GLY A 49 -11.33 -9.32 -9.10
N SER A 50 -12.03 -10.35 -8.62
CA SER A 50 -12.38 -11.55 -9.40
C SER A 50 -13.24 -11.26 -10.64
N GLU A 51 -13.95 -10.14 -10.69
CA GLU A 51 -14.77 -9.74 -11.83
C GLU A 51 -14.00 -8.93 -12.88
N THR A 52 -12.85 -8.36 -12.51
CA THR A 52 -12.10 -7.40 -13.37
C THR A 52 -10.68 -7.84 -13.67
N VAL A 53 -10.11 -8.75 -12.87
CA VAL A 53 -8.73 -9.21 -12.97
C VAL A 53 -8.71 -10.69 -13.39
N ALA A 54 -8.65 -10.93 -14.70
CA ALA A 54 -8.58 -12.30 -15.22
C ALA A 54 -7.19 -12.94 -15.04
N GLY A 55 -7.14 -14.21 -14.63
CA GLY A 55 -5.91 -14.97 -14.48
C GLY A 55 -4.94 -14.42 -13.43
N GLU A 56 -3.79 -15.08 -13.29
CA GLU A 56 -2.83 -14.81 -12.21
C GLU A 56 -2.20 -13.40 -12.29
N ILE A 57 -2.27 -12.64 -11.19
CA ILE A 57 -1.72 -11.27 -11.10
C ILE A 57 -0.23 -11.25 -11.44
N LEU A 58 0.56 -12.15 -10.83
CA LEU A 58 2.01 -12.19 -11.02
C LEU A 58 2.45 -12.56 -12.45
N SER A 59 1.57 -13.14 -13.28
CA SER A 59 1.90 -13.45 -14.67
C SER A 59 2.05 -12.19 -15.53
N ARG A 60 1.35 -11.10 -15.17
CA ARG A 60 1.40 -9.80 -15.86
C ARG A 60 2.80 -9.20 -15.87
N PRO A 61 3.44 -8.89 -14.72
CA PRO A 61 4.81 -8.38 -14.70
C PRO A 61 5.82 -9.39 -15.29
N ARG A 62 5.62 -10.70 -15.05
CA ARG A 62 6.51 -11.74 -15.57
C ARG A 62 6.54 -11.81 -17.09
N ALA A 63 5.42 -11.52 -17.77
CA ALA A 63 5.36 -11.47 -19.22
C ALA A 63 6.31 -10.41 -19.83
N MET A 64 6.64 -9.36 -19.07
CA MET A 64 7.59 -8.32 -19.45
C MET A 64 9.00 -8.55 -18.89
N GLY A 65 9.27 -9.72 -18.29
CA GLY A 65 10.56 -10.02 -17.65
C GLY A 65 10.80 -9.30 -16.33
N VAL A 66 9.76 -8.69 -15.72
CA VAL A 66 9.86 -8.04 -14.41
C VAL A 66 9.86 -9.12 -13.31
N HIS A 67 10.78 -9.01 -12.35
CA HIS A 67 10.81 -9.90 -11.19
C HIS A 67 9.53 -9.71 -10.37
N ALA A 68 8.78 -10.76 -10.07
CA ALA A 68 7.49 -10.65 -9.42
C ALA A 68 7.26 -11.70 -8.34
N GLU A 69 6.85 -11.23 -7.16
CA GLU A 69 6.52 -12.05 -5.99
C GLU A 69 5.33 -11.47 -5.22
N SER A 70 4.72 -12.30 -4.38
CA SER A 70 3.61 -11.90 -3.50
C SER A 70 4.02 -12.07 -2.05
N VAL A 71 3.50 -11.22 -1.18
CA VAL A 71 3.67 -11.28 0.27
C VAL A 71 2.31 -11.15 0.96
N ASP A 72 2.19 -11.76 2.15
CA ASP A 72 1.08 -11.43 3.05
C ASP A 72 1.25 -9.98 3.52
N GLY A 73 0.36 -9.10 3.05
CA GLY A 73 0.38 -7.68 3.37
C GLY A 73 0.06 -7.39 4.84
N GLN A 74 -0.51 -8.35 5.56
CA GLN A 74 -0.80 -8.21 7.00
C GLN A 74 0.40 -8.62 7.88
N ASP A 75 1.44 -9.26 7.32
CA ASP A 75 2.70 -9.50 8.06
C ASP A 75 3.73 -8.41 7.75
N VAL A 76 3.76 -7.40 8.61
CA VAL A 76 4.69 -6.25 8.54
C VAL A 76 6.15 -6.69 8.41
N GLN A 77 6.54 -7.78 9.08
CA GLN A 77 7.93 -8.26 9.03
C GLN A 77 8.24 -8.93 7.68
N ALA A 78 7.28 -9.67 7.11
CA ALA A 78 7.41 -10.27 5.80
C ALA A 78 7.47 -9.20 4.69
N VAL A 79 6.61 -8.18 4.77
CA VAL A 79 6.62 -7.02 3.86
C VAL A 79 7.98 -6.32 3.93
N TYR A 80 8.48 -6.02 5.14
CA TYR A 80 9.79 -5.38 5.33
C TYR A 80 10.94 -6.20 4.73
N ALA A 81 11.02 -7.50 5.06
CA ALA A 81 12.08 -8.37 4.57
C ALA A 81 12.07 -8.48 3.04
N THR A 82 10.87 -8.58 2.46
CA THR A 82 10.68 -8.66 1.00
C THR A 82 11.10 -7.36 0.33
N MET A 83 10.59 -6.21 0.77
CA MET A 83 10.95 -4.92 0.20
C MET A 83 12.42 -4.59 0.35
N LYS A 84 13.06 -4.97 1.47
CA LYS A 84 14.51 -4.80 1.64
C LYS A 84 15.29 -5.49 0.51
N ARG A 85 14.97 -6.75 0.21
CA ARG A 85 15.61 -7.51 -0.87
C ARG A 85 15.33 -6.91 -2.25
N LEU A 86 14.10 -6.45 -2.50
CA LEU A 86 13.74 -5.80 -3.77
C LEU A 86 14.45 -4.46 -3.98
N VAL A 87 14.58 -3.65 -2.93
CA VAL A 87 15.34 -2.39 -2.97
C VAL A 87 16.81 -2.64 -3.24
N GLU A 88 17.42 -3.62 -2.58
CA GLU A 88 18.81 -4.01 -2.83
C GLU A 88 18.99 -4.49 -4.28
N ARG A 89 18.06 -5.30 -4.79
CA ARG A 89 18.03 -5.75 -6.19
C ARG A 89 17.98 -4.57 -7.17
N ALA A 90 17.05 -3.63 -6.96
CA ALA A 90 16.92 -2.44 -7.80
C ALA A 90 18.21 -1.59 -7.79
N ARG A 91 18.84 -1.42 -6.62
CA ARG A 91 20.12 -0.70 -6.47
C ARG A 91 21.28 -1.38 -7.20
N ARG A 92 21.30 -2.72 -7.26
CA ARG A 92 22.29 -3.49 -8.05
C ARG A 92 22.06 -3.41 -9.56
N GLY A 93 20.97 -2.76 -10.01
CA GLY A 93 20.68 -2.58 -11.43
C GLY A 93 20.14 -3.83 -12.10
N GLU A 94 19.54 -4.73 -11.34
CA GLU A 94 18.90 -5.95 -11.86
C GLU A 94 17.53 -5.68 -12.51
N GLY A 95 17.14 -4.40 -12.62
CA GLY A 95 15.89 -3.97 -13.24
C GLY A 95 14.72 -3.87 -12.25
N PRO A 96 13.50 -3.68 -12.77
CA PRO A 96 12.33 -3.45 -11.94
C PRO A 96 11.87 -4.71 -11.21
N ALA A 97 11.02 -4.51 -10.20
CA ALA A 97 10.33 -5.59 -9.51
C ALA A 97 8.85 -5.24 -9.30
N PHE A 98 8.03 -6.27 -9.12
CA PHE A 98 6.62 -6.20 -8.78
C PHE A 98 6.39 -6.98 -7.48
N LEU A 99 5.72 -6.35 -6.51
CA LEU A 99 5.30 -6.96 -5.27
C LEU A 99 3.78 -6.90 -5.15
N GLU A 100 3.14 -8.05 -5.08
CA GLU A 100 1.73 -8.13 -4.66
C GLU A 100 1.66 -8.22 -3.13
N CYS A 101 1.19 -7.16 -2.49
CA CYS A 101 0.85 -7.16 -1.07
C CYS A 101 -0.62 -7.57 -0.92
N LYS A 102 -0.88 -8.81 -0.48
CA LYS A 102 -2.24 -9.30 -0.24
C LYS A 102 -2.76 -8.75 1.07
N THR A 103 -3.73 -7.84 1.02
CA THR A 103 -4.25 -7.12 2.18
C THR A 103 -5.77 -6.99 2.07
N TYR A 104 -6.37 -6.11 2.87
CA TYR A 104 -7.81 -5.90 2.90
C TYR A 104 -8.19 -4.48 3.32
N ARG A 105 -9.21 -3.92 2.65
CA ARG A 105 -9.73 -2.58 2.97
C ARG A 105 -10.82 -2.67 4.03
N TYR A 106 -10.51 -2.32 5.28
CA TYR A 106 -11.46 -2.41 6.40
C TYR A 106 -12.73 -1.57 6.24
N TYR A 107 -12.61 -0.36 5.73
CA TYR A 107 -13.73 0.58 5.59
C TYR A 107 -14.21 0.68 4.14
N GLY A 108 -15.21 1.54 3.90
CA GLY A 108 -15.68 1.86 2.55
C GLY A 108 -14.57 2.46 1.69
N HIS A 109 -14.81 2.49 0.38
CA HIS A 109 -13.85 3.06 -0.57
C HIS A 109 -13.58 4.55 -0.25
N HIS A 110 -14.62 5.27 0.15
CA HIS A 110 -14.57 6.66 0.61
C HIS A 110 -15.56 6.86 1.76
N VAL A 111 -15.58 8.06 2.36
CA VAL A 111 -16.40 8.38 3.54
C VAL A 111 -17.91 8.19 3.33
N GLY A 112 -18.37 8.28 2.08
CA GLY A 112 -19.79 8.11 1.71
C GLY A 112 -20.20 6.67 1.42
N ASP A 113 -19.25 5.73 1.37
CA ASP A 113 -19.50 4.32 1.10
C ASP A 113 -19.84 3.55 2.40
N VAL A 114 -21.06 3.76 2.87
CA VAL A 114 -21.54 3.23 4.16
C VAL A 114 -22.20 1.86 4.04
N ASN A 115 -22.95 1.61 2.96
CA ASN A 115 -23.82 0.43 2.85
C ASN A 115 -23.08 -0.85 2.45
N ARG A 116 -21.93 -0.74 1.73
CA ARG A 116 -20.97 -1.84 1.44
C ARG A 116 -21.59 -3.20 1.08
N GLU A 117 -22.67 -3.20 0.30
CA GLU A 117 -23.41 -4.42 -0.05
C GLU A 117 -22.65 -5.33 -1.05
N TYR A 118 -21.57 -4.84 -1.63
CA TYR A 118 -20.70 -5.57 -2.56
C TYR A 118 -19.72 -6.54 -1.87
N ARG A 119 -19.76 -6.65 -0.53
CA ARG A 119 -18.97 -7.59 0.25
C ARG A 119 -19.64 -7.97 1.57
N THR A 120 -19.25 -9.10 2.15
CA THR A 120 -19.92 -9.60 3.34
C THR A 120 -19.38 -8.98 4.63
N ARG A 121 -20.25 -8.80 5.62
CA ARG A 121 -19.83 -8.34 6.97
C ARG A 121 -18.97 -9.37 7.69
N ASP A 122 -19.17 -10.66 7.40
CA ASP A 122 -18.38 -11.74 7.99
C ASP A 122 -16.94 -11.72 7.47
N GLU A 123 -16.74 -11.47 6.18
CA GLU A 123 -15.42 -11.27 5.58
C GLU A 123 -14.72 -10.04 6.19
N GLU A 124 -15.39 -8.88 6.27
CA GLU A 124 -14.83 -7.69 6.93
C GLU A 124 -14.38 -8.00 8.36
N ARG A 125 -15.24 -8.67 9.12
CA ARG A 125 -14.96 -9.03 10.52
C ARG A 125 -13.75 -9.96 10.61
N ASP A 126 -13.68 -11.01 9.80
CA ASP A 126 -12.56 -11.95 9.84
C ASP A 126 -11.22 -11.24 9.60
N TRP A 127 -11.15 -10.38 8.59
CA TRP A 127 -9.94 -9.60 8.29
C TRP A 127 -9.56 -8.62 9.40
N MET A 128 -10.55 -7.99 10.06
CA MET A 128 -10.29 -7.07 11.17
C MET A 128 -9.91 -7.78 12.47
N THR A 129 -10.44 -8.98 12.75
CA THR A 129 -10.24 -9.64 14.04
C THR A 129 -9.10 -10.64 14.03
N ASN A 130 -8.92 -11.36 12.92
CA ASN A 130 -7.98 -12.47 12.84
C ASN A 130 -6.72 -12.13 12.03
N ARG A 131 -6.74 -11.01 11.29
CA ARG A 131 -5.67 -10.62 10.37
C ARG A 131 -5.25 -9.17 10.51
N ASP A 132 -5.54 -8.51 11.63
CA ASP A 132 -5.06 -7.16 11.88
C ASP A 132 -3.52 -7.16 12.01
N PRO A 133 -2.79 -6.42 11.15
CA PRO A 133 -1.32 -6.37 11.19
C PRO A 133 -0.78 -5.81 12.50
N LEU A 134 -1.50 -4.87 13.13
CA LEU A 134 -1.11 -4.28 14.41
C LEU A 134 -1.28 -5.28 15.55
N GLN A 135 -2.39 -6.02 15.56
CA GLN A 135 -2.62 -7.07 16.57
C GLN A 135 -1.64 -8.24 16.39
N THR A 136 -1.42 -8.65 15.14
CA THR A 136 -0.50 -9.74 14.80
C THR A 136 0.92 -9.39 15.22
N LEU A 137 1.40 -8.18 14.91
CA LEU A 137 2.74 -7.75 15.28
C LEU A 137 2.89 -7.56 16.80
N SER A 138 1.95 -6.86 17.45
CA SER A 138 2.02 -6.61 18.90
C SER A 138 1.95 -7.92 19.70
N GLY A 139 1.06 -8.85 19.32
CA GLY A 139 0.96 -10.18 19.91
C GLY A 139 2.27 -10.96 19.82
N ARG A 140 2.90 -10.97 18.64
CA ARG A 140 4.21 -11.62 18.41
C ARG A 140 5.32 -11.01 19.27
N LEU A 141 5.39 -9.68 19.37
CA LEU A 141 6.39 -8.98 20.18
C LEU A 141 6.21 -9.28 21.68
N MET A 142 4.97 -9.31 22.17
CA MET A 142 4.66 -9.66 23.56
C MET A 142 5.00 -11.13 23.87
N GLN A 143 4.65 -12.05 22.96
CA GLN A 143 4.98 -13.48 23.12
C GLN A 143 6.50 -13.70 23.18
N GLN A 144 7.26 -12.95 22.40
CA GLN A 144 8.73 -12.98 22.39
C GLN A 144 9.37 -12.19 23.56
N ARG A 145 8.56 -11.56 24.42
CA ARG A 145 9.00 -10.70 25.53
C ARG A 145 9.89 -9.54 25.08
N LEU A 146 9.66 -9.04 23.87
CA LEU A 146 10.36 -7.87 23.31
C LEU A 146 9.65 -6.55 23.65
N ALA A 147 8.37 -6.61 24.00
CA ALA A 147 7.58 -5.47 24.43
C ALA A 147 6.48 -5.90 25.42
N GLU A 148 6.05 -4.97 26.26
CA GLU A 148 4.90 -5.12 27.15
C GLU A 148 3.69 -4.34 26.61
N GLN A 149 2.48 -4.69 27.04
CA GLN A 149 1.25 -3.98 26.66
C GLN A 149 1.34 -2.46 26.92
N SER A 150 1.95 -2.07 28.04
CA SER A 150 2.17 -0.68 28.44
C SER A 150 2.91 0.17 27.40
N VAL A 151 3.78 -0.46 26.60
CA VAL A 151 4.50 0.21 25.51
C VAL A 151 3.54 0.59 24.39
N PHE A 152 2.66 -0.32 24.00
CA PHE A 152 1.69 -0.07 22.93
C PHE A 152 0.62 0.94 23.36
N ASP A 153 0.18 0.87 24.61
CA ASP A 153 -0.77 1.84 25.17
C ASP A 153 -0.19 3.26 25.18
N ARG A 154 1.10 3.39 25.54
CA ARG A 154 1.83 4.66 25.46
C ARG A 154 1.94 5.15 24.02
N ILE A 155 2.35 4.32 23.07
CA ILE A 155 2.42 4.68 21.64
C ILE A 155 1.07 5.18 21.14
N GLN A 156 -0.03 4.50 21.50
CA GLN A 156 -1.37 4.91 21.09
C GLN A 156 -1.76 6.28 21.67
N THR A 157 -1.36 6.56 22.91
CA THR A 157 -1.60 7.85 23.58
C THR A 157 -0.81 8.96 22.90
N ASP A 158 0.48 8.73 22.64
CA ASP A 158 1.38 9.69 22.01
C ASP A 158 0.91 10.03 20.59
N VAL A 159 0.59 9.01 19.78
CA VAL A 159 0.08 9.19 18.41
C VAL A 159 -1.26 9.93 18.39
N LYS A 160 -2.17 9.67 19.34
CA LYS A 160 -3.43 10.42 19.44
C LYS A 160 -3.19 11.90 19.73
N SER A 161 -2.24 12.20 20.61
CA SER A 161 -1.86 13.59 20.91
C SER A 161 -1.27 14.28 19.69
N GLU A 162 -0.36 13.62 18.98
CA GLU A 162 0.27 14.14 17.76
C GLU A 162 -0.77 14.42 16.66
N ILE A 163 -1.68 13.48 16.41
CA ILE A 163 -2.78 13.66 15.46
C ILE A 163 -3.67 14.84 15.86
N ALA A 164 -4.04 14.96 17.14
CA ALA A 164 -4.87 16.07 17.61
C ALA A 164 -4.19 17.43 17.37
N THR A 165 -2.89 17.53 17.64
CA THR A 165 -2.11 18.74 17.34
C THR A 165 -2.06 19.05 15.85
N GLY A 166 -1.83 18.03 15.00
CA GLY A 166 -1.82 18.21 13.55
C GLY A 166 -3.17 18.65 12.97
N VAL A 167 -4.27 18.09 13.48
CA VAL A 167 -5.63 18.50 13.11
C VAL A 167 -5.90 19.94 13.52
N GLN A 168 -5.56 20.32 14.75
CA GLN A 168 -5.75 21.68 15.21
C GLN A 168 -4.94 22.68 14.38
N TYR A 169 -3.68 22.37 14.07
CA TYR A 169 -2.85 23.18 13.18
C TYR A 169 -3.49 23.36 11.80
N ALA A 170 -4.04 22.30 11.21
CA ALA A 170 -4.69 22.38 9.91
C ALA A 170 -6.00 23.19 9.94
N LEU A 171 -6.77 23.13 11.04
CA LEU A 171 -7.98 23.93 11.23
C LEU A 171 -7.69 25.41 11.46
N ASP A 172 -6.58 25.72 12.13
CA ASP A 172 -6.13 27.08 12.41
C ASP A 172 -5.42 27.74 11.22
N ALA A 173 -5.01 26.93 10.23
CA ALA A 173 -4.36 27.43 9.03
C ALA A 173 -5.32 28.34 8.23
N PRO A 174 -4.86 29.53 7.79
CA PRO A 174 -5.69 30.40 6.97
C PRO A 174 -5.97 29.73 5.63
N PHE A 175 -7.16 29.95 5.08
CA PHE A 175 -7.45 29.59 3.70
C PHE A 175 -6.48 30.29 2.74
N PRO A 176 -6.13 29.64 1.60
CA PRO A 176 -5.37 30.31 0.55
C PRO A 176 -6.12 31.55 0.08
N LYS A 177 -5.37 32.58 -0.31
CA LYS A 177 -5.98 33.80 -0.82
C LYS A 177 -6.54 33.54 -2.22
N PRO A 178 -7.63 34.24 -2.63
CA PRO A 178 -8.20 34.06 -3.97
C PRO A 178 -7.18 34.23 -5.11
N GLU A 179 -6.17 35.08 -4.93
CA GLU A 179 -5.15 35.34 -5.97
C GLU A 179 -4.22 34.15 -6.23
N GLN A 180 -4.17 33.18 -5.31
CA GLN A 180 -3.35 31.98 -5.46
C GLN A 180 -3.97 30.95 -6.43
N VAL A 181 -5.17 31.21 -6.96
CA VAL A 181 -5.86 30.28 -7.87
C VAL A 181 -5.10 30.06 -9.18
N ASP A 182 -4.31 31.04 -9.63
CA ASP A 182 -3.53 30.98 -10.87
C ASP A 182 -2.04 30.66 -10.64
N GLU A 183 -1.62 30.48 -9.37
CA GLU A 183 -0.26 30.02 -9.04
C GLU A 183 -0.06 28.57 -9.55
N ASP A 184 1.19 28.20 -9.86
CA ASP A 184 1.60 26.86 -10.34
C ASP A 184 1.03 26.39 -11.70
N VAL A 185 0.28 27.24 -12.43
CA VAL A 185 -0.17 26.93 -13.81
C VAL A 185 1.02 26.96 -14.80
N TYR A 186 1.91 27.94 -14.63
CA TYR A 186 3.19 28.08 -15.33
C TYR A 186 4.29 28.49 -14.32
N ALA A 187 5.57 28.34 -14.71
CA ALA A 187 6.73 28.73 -13.90
C ALA A 187 7.00 30.24 -13.93
#